data_AF-A0A9Q3PLV4-F1
#
_entry.id   AF-A0A9Q3PLV4-F1
#
_cell.length_a   1.000
_cell.length_b   1.000
_cell.length_c   1.000
_cell.angle_alpha   90.00
_cell.angle_beta   90.00
_cell.angle_gamma   90.00
#
_symmetry.space_group_name_H-M   'P 1'
#
loop_
_entity.id
_entity.type
_entity.pdbx_description
1 polymer ?
#
loop_
_entity_poly.entity_id
_entity_poly.type
_entity_poly.pdbx_seq_one_letter_code
_entity_poly.pdbx_strand_id
1 'polypeptide(L)'
;MISGCEKTLSSHSEKHPYPKSLESRKEIEKHINKLLEMDVIRKIGHNEIVEITTPVLIIWHYGKSRLCGALRALSKDTKADRYPIPSIPHALDKLKKS
;
A
#
# COMPACT_ATOMS: atom_id res chain seq x y z
N MET A 1 30.30 -6.47 -17.28
CA MET A 1 30.22 -7.90 -17.64
C MET A 1 29.92 -8.61 -16.34
N ILE A 2 28.76 -9.25 -16.12
CA ILE A 2 28.24 -10.42 -16.82
C ILE A 2 26.70 -10.36 -16.91
N SER A 3 26.21 -10.70 -18.10
CA SER A 3 24.94 -11.35 -18.46
C SER A 3 23.59 -10.69 -18.17
N GLY A 4 22.84 -10.54 -19.26
CA GLY A 4 21.40 -10.30 -19.26
C GLY A 4 20.59 -11.40 -18.56
N CYS A 5 19.38 -11.01 -18.19
CA CYS A 5 18.27 -11.91 -17.96
C CYS A 5 17.07 -11.24 -18.64
N GLU A 6 16.81 -11.64 -19.88
CA GLU A 6 15.52 -11.42 -20.51
C GLU A 6 14.45 -12.03 -19.61
N LYS A 7 13.49 -11.22 -19.19
CA LYS A 7 12.19 -11.70 -18.72
C LYS A 7 11.10 -10.94 -19.44
N THR A 8 10.77 -11.44 -20.63
CA THR A 8 9.42 -11.34 -21.18
C THR A 8 8.49 -12.16 -20.27
N LEU A 9 7.82 -11.49 -19.33
CA LEU A 9 6.65 -11.99 -18.62
C LEU A 9 5.77 -10.78 -18.20
N SER A 10 4.84 -10.46 -19.09
CA SER A 10 3.57 -9.73 -18.89
C SER A 10 3.30 -9.09 -17.52
N SER A 11 3.40 -7.75 -17.47
CA SER A 11 2.47 -6.85 -16.75
C SER A 11 2.23 -7.04 -15.23
N HIS A 12 3.23 -7.32 -14.40
CA HIS A 12 3.09 -7.19 -12.94
C HIS A 12 3.97 -6.05 -12.44
N SER A 13 3.32 -5.07 -11.79
CA SER A 13 3.86 -3.72 -11.59
C SER A 13 4.86 -3.63 -10.43
N GLU A 14 6.03 -4.27 -10.59
CA GLU A 14 7.16 -4.06 -9.68
C GLU A 14 7.59 -2.59 -9.77
N LYS A 15 7.43 -1.85 -8.67
CA LYS A 15 7.80 -0.44 -8.59
C LYS A 15 8.87 -0.24 -7.54
N HIS A 16 10.04 0.21 -7.98
CA HIS A 16 11.13 0.53 -7.06
C HIS A 16 10.73 1.60 -6.03
N PRO A 17 11.24 1.52 -4.80
CA PRO A 17 11.05 2.55 -3.80
C PRO A 17 11.55 3.92 -4.27
N TYR A 18 10.77 4.96 -4.03
CA TYR A 18 11.20 6.32 -4.30
C TYR A 18 12.33 6.74 -3.33
N PRO A 19 13.31 7.55 -3.75
CA PRO A 19 14.30 8.14 -2.85
C PRO A 19 13.61 8.91 -1.71
N LYS A 20 14.08 8.72 -0.47
CA LYS A 20 13.50 9.35 0.74
C LYS A 20 14.54 10.14 1.52
N SER A 21 14.10 11.24 2.14
CA SER A 21 14.89 11.97 3.14
C SER A 21 15.11 11.12 4.39
N LEU A 22 16.12 11.47 5.20
CA LEU A 22 16.44 10.75 6.44
C LEU A 22 15.26 10.77 7.42
N GLU A 23 14.61 11.92 7.58
CA GLU A 23 13.41 12.08 8.41
C GLU A 23 12.27 11.17 7.95
N SER A 24 12.02 11.14 6.64
CA SER A 24 10.98 10.27 6.08
C SER A 24 11.28 8.80 6.35
N ARG A 25 12.54 8.35 6.27
CA ARG A 25 12.91 6.96 6.55
C ARG A 25 12.66 6.59 8.01
N LYS A 26 13.04 7.46 8.96
CA LYS A 26 12.79 7.25 10.39
C LYS A 26 11.31 7.09 10.69
N GLU A 27 10.48 7.94 10.10
CA GLU A 27 9.02 7.85 10.28
C GLU A 27 8.43 6.61 9.60
N ILE A 28 8.90 6.22 8.42
CA ILE A 28 8.51 4.96 7.78
C ILE A 28 8.81 3.78 8.69
N GLU A 29 10.04 3.70 9.20
CA GLU A 29 10.49 2.62 10.08
C GLU A 29 9.66 2.54 11.36
N LYS A 30 9.37 3.69 11.98
CA LYS A 30 8.48 3.79 13.14
C LYS A 30 7.08 3.22 12.86
N HIS A 31 6.48 3.58 11.72
CA HIS A 31 5.16 3.04 11.33
C HIS A 31 5.23 1.54 11.02
N ILE A 32 6.28 1.07 10.33
CA ILE A 32 6.46 -0.35 10.01
C ILE A 32 6.60 -1.17 11.30
N ASN A 33 7.43 -0.73 12.25
CA ASN A 33 7.63 -1.44 13.52
C ASN A 33 6.32 -1.53 14.31
N LYS A 34 5.54 -0.46 14.36
CA LYS A 34 4.21 -0.48 14.97
C LYS A 34 3.27 -1.49 14.30
N LEU A 35 3.27 -1.57 12.97
CA LEU A 35 2.44 -2.54 12.24
C LEU A 35 2.90 -3.99 12.45
N LEU A 36 4.20 -4.23 12.62
CA LEU A 36 4.76 -5.53 12.99
C LEU A 36 4.35 -5.92 14.41
N GLU A 37 4.43 -4.99 15.37
CA GLU A 37 4.00 -5.20 16.76
C GLU A 37 2.49 -5.52 16.86
N MET A 38 1.69 -4.89 16.00
CA MET A 38 0.24 -5.12 15.92
C MET A 38 -0.14 -6.37 15.11
N ASP A 39 0.85 -7.12 14.59
CA ASP A 39 0.66 -8.30 13.73
C ASP A 39 -0.23 -8.03 12.49
N VAL A 40 -0.21 -6.79 11.98
CA VAL A 40 -0.94 -6.38 10.78
C VAL A 40 -0.14 -6.71 9.52
N ILE A 41 1.18 -6.66 9.61
CA ILE A 41 2.11 -7.02 8.54
C ILE A 41 3.17 -7.97 9.08
N ARG A 42 3.82 -8.73 8.19
CA ARG A 42 4.94 -9.61 8.54
C ARG A 42 6.14 -9.37 7.65
N LYS A 43 7.31 -9.79 8.15
CA LYS A 43 8.50 -9.95 7.30
C LYS A 43 8.33 -11.17 6.41
N ILE A 44 8.86 -11.06 5.19
CA ILE A 44 8.84 -12.12 4.19
C ILE A 44 10.04 -13.04 4.44
N GLY A 45 9.84 -14.35 4.46
CA GLY A 45 10.92 -15.32 4.68
C GLY A 45 11.91 -15.40 3.52
N HIS A 46 13.13 -15.87 3.79
CA HIS A 46 14.22 -15.95 2.81
C HIS A 46 13.89 -16.78 1.55
N ASN A 47 12.95 -17.73 1.66
CA ASN A 47 12.56 -18.62 0.56
C ASN A 47 11.21 -18.25 -0.06
N GLU A 48 10.63 -17.12 0.31
CA GLU A 48 9.34 -16.68 -0.23
C GLU A 48 9.55 -15.78 -1.45
N ILE A 49 8.87 -16.12 -2.53
CA ILE A 49 8.90 -15.34 -3.77
C ILE A 49 7.83 -14.25 -3.66
N VAL A 50 8.25 -13.00 -3.88
CA VAL A 50 7.36 -11.84 -3.93
C VAL A 50 7.15 -11.45 -5.38
N GLU A 51 5.94 -11.67 -5.89
CA GLU A 51 5.61 -11.38 -7.29
C GLU A 51 5.32 -9.90 -7.53
N ILE A 52 4.87 -9.17 -6.49
CA ILE A 52 4.41 -7.79 -6.59
C ILE A 52 4.99 -6.97 -5.45
N THR A 53 5.64 -5.85 -5.78
CA THR A 53 6.09 -4.86 -4.80
C THR A 53 5.48 -3.51 -5.12
N THR A 54 5.04 -2.79 -4.08
CA THR A 54 4.53 -1.42 -4.23
C THR A 54 5.26 -0.47 -3.30
N PRO A 55 5.66 0.72 -3.78
CA PRO A 55 6.40 1.66 -2.97
C PRO A 55 5.47 2.28 -1.93
N VAL A 56 6.07 2.66 -0.80
CA VAL A 56 5.37 3.31 0.31
C VAL A 56 5.77 4.79 0.39
N LEU A 57 4.80 5.61 0.74
CA LEU A 57 4.92 7.06 0.90
C LEU A 57 4.59 7.45 2.34
N ILE A 58 5.23 8.53 2.82
CA ILE A 58 4.80 9.23 4.03
C ILE A 58 4.10 10.50 3.59
N ILE A 59 2.93 10.74 4.18
CA ILE A 59 2.16 11.97 4.00
C ILE A 59 2.04 12.64 5.37
N TRP A 60 2.31 13.94 5.40
CA TRP A 60 2.24 14.75 6.61
C TRP A 60 0.93 15.52 6.65
N HIS A 61 0.26 15.51 7.80
CA HIS A 61 -0.98 16.24 8.00
C HIS A 61 -1.15 16.62 9.47
N TYR A 62 -1.34 17.92 9.76
CA TYR A 62 -1.42 18.49 11.12
C TYR A 62 -0.30 17.99 12.06
N GLY A 63 0.95 18.01 11.58
CA GLY A 63 2.11 17.56 12.35
C GLY A 63 2.20 16.06 12.59
N LYS A 64 1.31 15.26 12.01
CA LYS A 64 1.31 13.79 12.12
C LYS A 64 1.67 13.16 10.77
N SER A 65 2.57 12.18 10.80
CA SER A 65 2.96 11.38 9.65
C SER A 65 1.99 10.20 9.45
N ARG A 66 1.71 9.85 8.20
CA ARG A 66 0.87 8.70 7.81
C ARG A 66 1.58 7.88 6.76
N LEU A 67 1.61 6.55 6.94
CA LEU A 67 2.11 5.60 5.96
C LEU A 67 1.05 5.31 4.90
N CYS A 68 1.38 5.45 3.62
CA CYS A 68 0.45 5.25 2.50
C CYS A 68 1.09 4.41 1.39
N GLY A 69 0.48 3.28 1.03
CA GLY A 69 0.90 2.46 -0.10
C GLY A 69 0.51 3.11 -1.43
N ALA A 70 1.42 3.17 -2.40
CA ALA A 70 1.16 3.70 -3.72
C ALA A 70 0.50 2.64 -4.63
N LEU A 71 -0.72 2.23 -4.28
CA LEU A 71 -1.42 1.08 -4.89
C LEU A 71 -2.05 1.37 -6.25
N ARG A 72 -1.82 2.53 -6.87
CA ARG A 72 -2.51 2.91 -8.13
C ARG A 72 -2.33 1.92 -9.27
N ALA A 73 -1.13 1.34 -9.40
CA ALA A 73 -0.88 0.33 -10.43
C ALA A 73 -1.62 -0.97 -10.10
N LEU A 74 -1.47 -1.46 -8.86
CA LEU A 74 -2.19 -2.64 -8.37
C LEU A 74 -3.71 -2.51 -8.52
N SER A 75 -4.28 -1.35 -8.21
CA SER A 75 -5.72 -1.09 -8.34
C SER A 75 -6.21 -1.13 -9.79
N LYS A 76 -5.34 -0.85 -10.78
CA LYS A 76 -5.67 -0.96 -12.21
C LYS A 76 -5.68 -2.42 -12.68
N ASP A 77 -4.78 -3.22 -12.11
CA ASP A 77 -4.60 -4.63 -12.46
C ASP A 77 -5.59 -5.56 -11.72
N THR A 78 -6.20 -5.07 -10.63
CA THR A 78 -7.16 -5.83 -9.81
C THR A 78 -8.59 -5.66 -10.31
N LYS A 79 -9.37 -6.75 -10.36
CA LYS A 79 -10.81 -6.70 -10.65
C LYS A 79 -11.56 -6.04 -9.50
N ALA A 80 -12.31 -4.97 -9.80
CA ALA A 80 -13.11 -4.29 -8.80
C ALA A 80 -14.32 -5.14 -8.36
N ASP A 81 -14.37 -5.49 -7.07
CA ASP A 81 -15.55 -6.05 -6.43
C ASP A 81 -16.40 -4.92 -5.84
N ARG A 82 -17.57 -4.67 -6.43
CA ARG A 82 -18.41 -3.52 -6.10
C ARG A 82 -19.50 -3.95 -5.13
N TYR A 83 -19.19 -3.91 -3.83
CA TYR A 83 -20.22 -4.02 -2.80
C TYR A 83 -21.18 -2.81 -2.89
N PRO A 84 -22.51 -3.02 -2.86
CA PRO A 84 -23.48 -1.92 -2.97
C PRO A 84 -23.50 -1.08 -1.69
N ILE A 85 -22.70 -0.02 -1.67
CA ILE A 85 -22.72 0.98 -0.60
C ILE A 85 -23.90 1.94 -0.87
N PRO A 86 -24.81 2.13 0.10
CA PRO A 86 -25.94 3.05 -0.07
C PRO A 86 -25.43 4.48 -0.26
N SER A 87 -26.16 5.26 -1.07
CA SER A 87 -25.88 6.69 -1.20
C SER A 87 -26.09 7.40 0.14
N ILE A 88 -25.37 8.51 0.36
CA ILE A 88 -25.44 9.29 1.60
C ILE A 88 -26.90 9.65 1.97
N PRO A 89 -27.76 10.14 1.05
CA PRO A 89 -29.15 10.44 1.38
C PRO A 89 -29.93 9.21 1.89
N HIS A 90 -29.72 8.05 1.26
CA HIS A 90 -30.39 6.81 1.63
C HIS A 90 -29.97 6.31 3.03
N ALA A 91 -28.71 6.56 3.42
CA ALA A 91 -28.24 6.27 4.77
C ALA A 91 -28.84 7.24 5.81
N LEU A 92 -28.99 8.52 5.48
CA LEU A 92 -29.52 9.55 6.38
C LEU A 92 -31.01 9.38 6.70
N ASP A 93 -31.80 8.88 5.75
CA ASP A 93 -33.24 8.62 5.97
C ASP A 93 -33.51 7.61 7.10
N LYS A 94 -32.57 6.70 7.36
CA LYS A 94 -32.68 5.72 8.47
C LYS A 94 -32.42 6.36 9.84
N LEU A 95 -31.62 7.43 9.91
CA LEU A 95 -31.29 8.11 11.16
C LEU A 95 -32.40 9.06 11.64
N LYS A 96 -33.16 9.65 10.72
CA LYS A 96 -34.25 10.59 11.04
C LYS A 96 -35.48 9.93 11.68
N LYS A 97 -35.58 8.60 11.64
CA LYS A 97 -36.71 7.83 12.20
C LYS A 97 -36.46 7.31 13.63
N SER A 98 -35.35 7.72 14.27
CA SER A 98 -35.02 7.39 15.67
C SER A 98 -35.41 8.49 16.64
#